data_AF-A0A7C1CGG1-F1
#
_entry.id   AF-A0A7C1CGG1-F1
#
_cell.length_a   1.000
_cell.length_b   1.000
_cell.length_c   1.000
_cell.angle_alpha   90.00
_cell.angle_beta   90.00
_cell.angle_gamma   90.00
#
_symmetry.space_group_name_H-M   'P 1'
#
loop_
_entity.id
_entity.type
_entity.pdbx_description
1 polymer ?
#
loop_
_entity_poly.entity_id
_entity_poly.type
_entity_poly.pdbx_seq_one_letter_code
_entity_poly.pdbx_strand_id
1 'polypeptide(L)'
;MANLVISGATVMCSFGAAPGALTVLPVSRTMCSGMPAATIMDHVPMVNIKPFGMCSSPANPTVAAATAAKLGVFTPMPCVPATGAPWVPGSPTVLIGGKPALNS
;
A
#
# COMPACT_ATOMS: atom_id res chain seq x y z
N MET A 1 -14.86 12.29 -10.52
CA MET A 1 -15.69 11.93 -9.35
C MET A 1 -14.85 10.99 -8.52
N ALA A 2 -14.64 11.26 -7.24
CA ALA A 2 -13.74 10.46 -6.42
C ALA A 2 -14.49 9.21 -5.93
N ASN A 3 -13.92 8.03 -6.18
CA ASN A 3 -14.53 6.77 -5.75
C ASN A 3 -13.97 6.35 -4.39
N LEU A 4 -14.86 5.86 -3.50
CA LEU A 4 -14.44 5.28 -2.23
C LEU A 4 -13.64 4.00 -2.48
N VAL A 5 -12.44 3.95 -1.91
CA VAL A 5 -11.61 2.73 -1.96
C VAL A 5 -12.12 1.73 -0.92
N ILE A 6 -12.17 0.47 -1.29
CA ILE A 6 -12.59 -0.66 -0.46
C ILE A 6 -11.51 -1.73 -0.41
N SER A 7 -11.63 -2.67 0.54
CA SER A 7 -10.79 -3.88 0.55
C SER A 7 -10.85 -4.59 -0.81
N GLY A 8 -9.72 -5.11 -1.28
CA GLY A 8 -9.59 -5.73 -2.60
C GLY A 8 -9.23 -4.76 -3.72
N ALA A 9 -9.15 -3.45 -3.45
CA ALA A 9 -8.66 -2.48 -4.42
C ALA A 9 -7.23 -2.81 -4.87
N THR A 10 -6.97 -2.64 -6.16
CA THR A 10 -5.62 -2.83 -6.73
C THR A 10 -4.76 -1.61 -6.42
N VAL A 11 -3.63 -1.85 -5.75
CA VAL A 11 -2.59 -0.86 -5.51
C VAL A 11 -1.39 -1.15 -6.41
N MET A 12 -0.67 -0.11 -6.82
CA MET A 12 0.51 -0.25 -7.69
C MET A 12 1.68 0.55 -7.12
N CYS A 13 2.84 -0.09 -7.01
CA CYS A 13 4.11 0.58 -6.73
C CYS A 13 4.86 0.77 -8.05
N SER A 14 5.37 1.97 -8.31
CA SER A 14 6.16 2.29 -9.50
C SER A 14 7.45 1.47 -9.64
N PHE A 15 7.94 0.90 -8.54
CA PHE A 15 9.14 0.06 -8.49
C PHE A 15 8.83 -1.43 -8.27
N GLY A 16 7.55 -1.82 -8.27
CA GLY A 16 7.13 -3.20 -8.12
C GLY A 16 6.96 -3.90 -9.47
N ALA A 17 7.25 -5.19 -9.53
CA ALA A 17 7.05 -6.01 -10.73
C ALA A 17 5.58 -6.42 -10.95
N ALA A 18 4.73 -6.34 -9.93
CA ALA A 18 3.33 -6.72 -10.01
C ALA A 18 2.43 -5.80 -9.16
N PRO A 19 1.16 -5.59 -9.54
CA PRO A 19 0.18 -4.92 -8.70
C PRO A 19 -0.09 -5.73 -7.42
N GLY A 20 -0.40 -5.03 -6.34
CA GLY A 20 -0.81 -5.61 -5.06
C GLY A 20 -2.31 -5.41 -4.82
N ALA A 21 -2.85 -6.12 -3.85
CA ALA A 21 -4.22 -5.91 -3.37
C ALA A 21 -4.20 -5.24 -1.99
N LEU A 22 -5.00 -4.18 -1.83
CA LEU A 22 -5.23 -3.51 -0.55
C LEU A 22 -6.12 -4.38 0.32
N THR A 23 -5.65 -4.73 1.51
CA THR A 23 -6.44 -5.41 2.53
C THR A 23 -6.85 -4.38 3.57
N VAL A 24 -8.14 -4.22 3.81
CA VAL A 24 -8.65 -3.27 4.81
C VAL A 24 -9.22 -4.06 5.97
N LEU A 25 -8.75 -3.77 7.18
CA LEU A 25 -9.29 -4.39 8.38
C LEU A 25 -10.66 -3.76 8.72
N PRO A 26 -11.64 -4.53 9.20
CA PRO A 26 -12.97 -4.03 9.55
C PRO A 26 -12.99 -3.22 10.86
N VAL A 27 -11.94 -2.44 11.15
CA VAL A 27 -11.76 -1.66 12.39
C VAL A 27 -12.75 -0.50 12.45
N SER A 28 -12.95 0.18 11.32
CA SER A 28 -13.88 1.32 11.21
C SER A 28 -15.36 0.90 11.18
N ARG A 29 -15.67 -0.41 11.18
CA ARG A 29 -17.01 -0.99 11.13
C ARG A 29 -17.92 -0.41 10.04
N THR A 30 -17.33 0.12 8.97
CA THR A 30 -18.03 0.70 7.83
C THR A 30 -17.75 -0.17 6.62
N MET A 31 -18.82 -0.66 6.00
CA MET A 31 -18.75 -1.52 4.82
C MET A 31 -19.33 -0.78 3.62
N CYS A 32 -18.72 -0.97 2.46
CA CYS A 32 -19.24 -0.54 1.17
C CYS A 32 -19.21 -1.75 0.23
N SER A 33 -20.34 -2.04 -0.42
CA SER A 33 -20.49 -3.22 -1.29
C SER A 33 -20.09 -4.55 -0.62
N GLY A 34 -20.38 -4.68 0.67
CA GLY A 34 -20.05 -5.88 1.46
C GLY A 34 -18.57 -6.01 1.86
N MET A 35 -17.73 -5.03 1.52
CA MET A 35 -16.30 -5.02 1.84
C MET A 35 -15.95 -3.86 2.79
N PRO A 36 -14.94 -4.00 3.66
CA PRO A 36 -14.49 -2.91 4.52
C PRO A 36 -14.06 -1.69 3.71
N ALA A 37 -14.58 -0.52 4.08
CA ALA A 37 -14.23 0.74 3.44
C ALA A 37 -12.89 1.28 3.95
N ALA A 38 -12.02 1.71 3.04
CA ALA A 38 -10.67 2.13 3.34
C ALA A 38 -10.61 3.57 3.88
N THR A 39 -9.64 3.81 4.74
CA THR A 39 -9.25 5.12 5.28
C THR A 39 -7.83 5.46 4.88
N ILE A 40 -7.44 6.72 5.02
CA ILE A 40 -6.04 7.13 4.80
C ILE A 40 -5.03 6.39 5.69
N MET A 41 -5.50 5.82 6.81
CA MET A 41 -4.67 5.09 7.76
C MET A 41 -4.42 3.63 7.35
N ASP A 42 -5.08 3.12 6.31
CA ASP A 42 -4.87 1.77 5.77
C ASP A 42 -3.63 1.69 4.87
N HIS A 43 -2.53 2.29 5.35
CA HIS A 43 -1.24 2.32 4.67
C HIS A 43 -0.22 1.35 5.29
N VAL A 44 -0.59 0.56 6.30
CA VAL A 44 0.40 -0.21 7.08
C VAL A 44 1.03 -1.31 6.22
N PRO A 45 2.37 -1.33 6.08
CA PRO A 45 3.09 -2.41 5.39
C PRO A 45 2.74 -3.79 5.93
N MET A 46 2.65 -4.80 5.06
CA MET A 46 2.38 -6.21 5.40
C MET A 46 1.01 -6.48 6.03
N VAL A 47 0.29 -5.46 6.51
CA VAL A 47 -1.08 -5.57 7.01
C VAL A 47 -2.06 -5.15 5.92
N ASN A 48 -1.96 -3.91 5.46
CA ASN A 48 -2.84 -3.39 4.42
C ASN A 48 -2.27 -3.57 3.02
N ILE A 49 -0.95 -3.39 2.88
CA ILE A 49 -0.26 -3.40 1.58
C ILE A 49 0.63 -4.64 1.50
N LYS A 50 0.29 -5.54 0.60
CA LYS A 50 1.09 -6.74 0.30
C LYS A 50 2.28 -6.41 -0.62
N PRO A 51 3.33 -7.24 -0.63
CA PRO A 51 4.45 -7.12 -1.56
C PRO A 51 4.04 -7.01 -3.03
N PHE A 52 4.69 -6.12 -3.78
CA PHE A 52 4.48 -5.90 -5.22
C PHE A 52 5.35 -6.82 -6.11
N GLY A 53 5.57 -8.06 -5.66
CA GLY A 53 6.52 -8.98 -6.31
C GLY A 53 7.97 -8.56 -6.08
N MET A 54 8.75 -8.45 -7.16
CA MET A 54 10.15 -8.02 -7.13
C MET A 54 10.25 -6.49 -7.10
N CYS A 55 11.13 -5.96 -6.25
CA CYS A 55 11.36 -4.53 -6.13
C CYS A 55 12.59 -4.10 -6.90
N SER A 56 12.46 -3.03 -7.68
CA SER A 56 13.55 -2.38 -8.39
C SER A 56 14.06 -1.08 -7.72
N SER A 57 13.64 -0.80 -6.48
CA SER A 57 14.05 0.41 -5.77
C SER A 57 15.34 0.20 -4.97
N PRO A 58 16.37 1.05 -5.14
CA PRO A 58 17.56 1.01 -4.29
C PRO A 58 17.30 1.48 -2.86
N ALA A 59 16.14 2.12 -2.59
CA ALA A 59 15.72 2.51 -1.24
C ALA A 59 15.19 1.32 -0.42
N ASN A 60 14.90 0.17 -1.04
CA ASN A 60 14.53 -1.03 -0.30
C ASN A 60 15.80 -1.63 0.34
N PRO A 61 15.87 -1.74 1.68
CA PRO A 61 17.08 -2.22 2.37
C PRO A 61 17.50 -3.63 1.93
N THR A 62 16.56 -4.49 1.52
CA THR A 62 16.89 -5.83 1.02
C THR A 62 17.56 -5.78 -0.36
N VAL A 63 17.10 -4.89 -1.25
CA VAL A 63 17.71 -4.65 -2.58
C VAL A 63 19.09 -4.03 -2.42
N ALA A 64 19.25 -3.07 -1.52
CA ALA A 64 20.54 -2.44 -1.23
C ALA A 64 21.56 -3.45 -0.70
N ALA A 65 21.17 -4.28 0.27
CA ALA A 65 22.03 -5.33 0.82
C ALA A 65 22.42 -6.39 -0.23
N ALA A 66 21.48 -6.83 -1.08
CA ALA A 66 21.76 -7.80 -2.14
C ALA A 66 22.68 -7.22 -3.22
N THR A 67 22.48 -5.95 -3.57
CA THR A 67 23.34 -5.22 -4.51
C THR A 67 24.76 -5.09 -3.96
N ALA A 68 24.91 -4.74 -2.68
CA ALA A 68 26.21 -4.71 -2.02
C ALA A 68 26.89 -6.08 -1.98
N ALA A 69 26.14 -7.15 -1.68
CA ALA A 69 26.64 -8.53 -1.69
C ALA A 69 27.04 -9.03 -3.10
N LYS A 70 26.51 -8.42 -4.17
CA LYS A 70 26.87 -8.68 -5.56
C LYS A 70 27.84 -7.64 -6.12
N LEU A 71 28.66 -7.01 -5.27
CA LEU A 71 29.70 -6.05 -5.65
C LEU A 71 29.16 -4.87 -6.47
N GLY A 72 27.94 -4.41 -6.15
CA GLY A 72 27.29 -3.30 -6.84
C GLY A 72 26.40 -3.70 -8.01
N VAL A 73 26.31 -5.00 -8.35
CA VAL A 73 25.36 -5.47 -9.39
C VAL A 73 23.95 -5.46 -8.83
N PHE A 74 23.10 -4.65 -9.46
CA PHE A 74 21.72 -4.49 -9.05
C PHE A 74 20.99 -5.84 -9.01
N THR A 75 20.54 -6.21 -7.81
CA THR A 75 19.91 -7.50 -7.56
C THR A 75 18.50 -7.27 -7.03
N PRO A 76 17.48 -7.45 -7.89
CA PRO A 76 16.09 -7.36 -7.46
C PRO A 76 15.83 -8.35 -6.31
N MET A 77 15.14 -7.88 -5.28
CA MET A 77 14.73 -8.68 -4.12
C MET A 77 13.22 -8.54 -3.90
N PRO A 78 12.59 -9.44 -3.14
CA PRO A 78 11.18 -9.31 -2.78
C PRO A 78 10.87 -7.94 -2.17
N CYS A 79 9.79 -7.32 -2.65
CA CYS A 79 9.37 -6.01 -2.21
C CYS A 79 8.89 -6.06 -0.75
N VAL A 80 9.49 -5.22 0.09
CA VAL A 80 8.93 -4.89 1.41
C VAL A 80 8.33 -3.50 1.28
N PRO A 81 6.99 -3.36 1.29
CA PRO A 81 6.37 -2.05 1.20
C PRO A 81 6.86 -1.13 2.31
N ALA A 82 7.31 0.08 1.97
CA ALA A 82 7.84 1.06 2.91
C ALA A 82 6.94 2.30 2.98
N THR A 83 5.68 2.09 3.36
CA THR A 83 4.67 3.16 3.50
C THR A 83 4.74 3.79 4.89
N GLY A 84 5.71 4.68 5.09
CA GLY A 84 5.93 5.39 6.36
C GLY A 84 4.90 6.47 6.68
N ALA A 85 4.06 6.87 5.72
CA ALA A 85 3.07 7.92 5.87
C ALA A 85 1.66 7.46 5.41
N PRO A 86 0.58 8.05 5.97
CA PRO A 86 -0.78 7.84 5.50
C PRO A 86 -0.96 8.12 4.01
N TRP A 87 -1.99 7.51 3.43
CA TRP A 87 -2.39 7.81 2.05
C TRP A 87 -2.84 9.27 1.92
N VAL A 88 -2.44 9.91 0.82
CA VAL A 88 -2.79 11.29 0.49
C VAL A 88 -3.05 11.39 -1.02
N PRO A 89 -4.05 12.18 -1.46
CA PRO A 89 -5.08 12.83 -0.67
C PRO A 89 -6.17 11.85 -0.18
N GLY A 90 -6.78 12.16 0.96
CA GLY A 90 -8.02 11.51 1.39
C GLY A 90 -9.25 12.36 1.04
N SER A 91 -10.43 11.86 1.37
CA SER A 91 -11.67 12.61 1.26
C SER A 91 -11.76 13.70 2.34
N PRO A 92 -11.94 14.99 1.97
CA PRO A 92 -12.08 16.07 2.95
C PRO A 92 -13.47 16.13 3.59
N THR A 93 -14.48 15.51 2.97
CA THR A 93 -15.88 15.61 3.39
C THR A 93 -16.43 14.31 3.99
N VAL A 94 -15.79 13.17 3.72
CA VAL A 94 -16.27 11.85 4.15
C VAL A 94 -15.31 11.26 5.17
N LEU A 95 -15.84 11.01 6.37
CA LEU A 95 -15.11 10.37 7.47
C LEU A 95 -15.63 8.95 7.67
N ILE A 96 -14.71 8.01 7.86
CA ILE A 96 -14.96 6.60 8.16
C ILE A 96 -14.23 6.29 9.47
N GLY A 97 -14.96 5.91 10.52
CA GLY A 97 -14.37 5.69 11.85
C GLY A 97 -13.65 6.91 12.42
N GLY A 98 -14.11 8.13 12.09
CA GLY A 98 -13.50 9.40 12.50
C GLY A 98 -12.24 9.80 11.72
N LYS A 99 -11.86 9.04 10.68
CA LYS A 99 -10.69 9.29 9.84
C LYS A 99 -11.12 9.59 8.40
N PRO A 100 -10.37 10.41 7.64
CA PRO A 100 -10.67 10.65 6.23
C PRO A 100 -10.76 9.35 5.42
N ALA A 101 -11.84 9.21 4.65
CA ALA A 101 -12.01 8.10 3.73
C ALA A 101 -10.94 8.13 2.64
N LEU A 102 -10.44 6.97 2.23
CA LEU A 102 -9.52 6.89 1.09
C LEU A 102 -10.32 6.95 -0.21
N ASN A 103 -9.90 7.82 -1.14
CA ASN A 103 -10.52 7.97 -2.44
C ASN A 103 -9.50 7.93 -3.59
N SER A 104 -9.98 7.56 -4.78
CA SER A 104 -9.24 7.53 -6.04
C SER A 104 -9.91 8.39 -7.10
#